data_AF-A0A496LGE1-F1
#
_entry.id   AF-A0A496LGE1-F1
#
_cell.length_a   1.000
_cell.length_b   1.000
_cell.length_c   1.000
_cell.angle_alpha   90.00
_cell.angle_beta   90.00
_cell.angle_gamma   90.00
#
_symmetry.space_group_name_H-M   'P 1'
#
loop_
_entity.id
_entity.type
_entity.pdbx_description
1 polymer ?
#
loop_
_entity_poly.entity_id
_entity_poly.type
_entity_poly.pdbx_seq_one_letter_code
_entity_poly.pdbx_strand_id
1 'polypeptide(L)'
;SADTPKKVLEKISAGFKLGYHKAAKMAEISLWAQTWAVSDLSDDEMRAVHLKPYHDIQKAVDDALAQKGADAKIIILPFGSMTVPKA
;
A
#
# COMPACT_ATOMS: atom_id res chain seq x y z
N SER A 1 10.94 -13.40 -2.24
CA SER A 1 10.65 -12.21 -3.05
C SER A 1 9.93 -12.59 -4.34
N ALA A 2 9.28 -11.61 -4.95
CA ALA A 2 8.78 -11.59 -6.32
C ALA A 2 8.81 -10.12 -6.79
N ASP A 3 9.11 -9.88 -8.06
CA ASP A 3 9.50 -8.52 -8.51
C ASP A 3 8.31 -7.66 -8.92
N THR A 4 7.12 -8.25 -9.03
CA THR A 4 5.88 -7.55 -9.39
C THR A 4 4.70 -8.06 -8.56
N PRO A 5 3.67 -7.23 -8.33
CA PRO A 5 2.47 -7.66 -7.62
C PRO A 5 1.79 -8.88 -8.27
N LYS A 6 1.79 -8.97 -9.60
CA LYS A 6 1.25 -10.13 -10.32
C LYS A 6 2.00 -11.42 -9.99
N LYS A 7 3.34 -11.39 -9.98
CA LYS A 7 4.17 -12.54 -9.59
C LYS A 7 3.96 -12.93 -8.12
N VAL A 8 3.68 -11.96 -7.23
CA VAL A 8 3.31 -12.23 -5.83
C VAL A 8 2.02 -13.06 -5.78
N LEU A 9 0.99 -12.66 -6.53
CA LEU A 9 -0.29 -13.38 -6.59
C LEU A 9 -0.15 -14.80 -7.18
N GLU A 10 0.60 -14.95 -8.28
CA GLU A 10 0.91 -16.25 -8.89
C GLU A 10 1.65 -17.20 -7.93
N LYS A 11 2.59 -16.67 -7.13
CA LYS A 11 3.32 -17.46 -6.14
C LYS A 11 2.44 -17.89 -4.97
N ILE A 12 1.48 -17.06 -4.57
CA ILE A 12 0.56 -17.37 -3.47
C ILE A 12 -0.50 -18.38 -3.91
N SER A 13 -0.98 -18.31 -5.16
CA SER A 13 -1.94 -19.28 -5.69
C SER A 13 -1.34 -20.69 -5.83
N ALA A 14 -0.02 -20.80 -6.01
CA ALA A 14 0.69 -22.07 -6.09
C ALA A 14 0.84 -22.82 -4.74
N GLY A 15 0.54 -22.19 -3.60
CA GLY A 15 0.57 -22.87 -2.30
C GLY A 15 0.41 -21.93 -1.11
N PHE A 16 -0.39 -22.35 -0.12
CA PHE A 16 -0.64 -21.56 1.08
C PHE A 16 0.51 -21.63 2.09
N LYS A 17 0.86 -20.47 2.66
CA LYS A 17 1.62 -20.35 3.91
C LYS A 17 0.97 -19.31 4.81
N LEU A 18 1.14 -19.47 6.12
CA LEU A 18 0.67 -18.49 7.09
C LEU A 18 1.23 -17.09 6.74
N GLY A 19 0.35 -16.09 6.70
CA GLY A 19 0.71 -14.71 6.34
C GLY A 19 0.58 -14.36 4.85
N TYR A 20 0.48 -15.35 3.95
CA TYR A 20 0.34 -15.08 2.51
C TYR A 20 -0.91 -14.28 2.16
N HIS A 21 -2.01 -14.45 2.90
CA HIS A 21 -3.25 -13.70 2.64
C HIS A 21 -3.07 -12.17 2.80
N LYS A 22 -2.19 -11.71 3.70
CA LYS A 22 -1.87 -10.27 3.84
C LYS A 22 -1.05 -9.78 2.65
N ALA A 23 -0.03 -10.55 2.27
CA ALA A 23 0.82 -10.22 1.11
C ALA A 23 0.02 -10.22 -0.20
N ALA A 24 -0.90 -11.17 -0.38
CA ALA A 24 -1.80 -11.20 -1.53
C ALA A 24 -2.67 -9.95 -1.60
N LYS A 25 -3.22 -9.49 -0.48
CA LYS A 25 -4.09 -8.31 -0.46
C LYS A 25 -3.32 -7.03 -0.78
N MET A 26 -2.10 -6.89 -0.28
CA MET A 26 -1.21 -5.78 -0.64
C MET A 26 -0.84 -5.81 -2.13
N ALA A 27 -0.55 -6.99 -2.67
CA ALA A 27 -0.28 -7.16 -4.09
C ALA A 27 -1.50 -6.83 -4.97
N GLU A 28 -2.70 -7.26 -4.56
CA GLU A 28 -3.97 -6.93 -5.23
C GLU A 28 -4.20 -5.41 -5.26
N ILE A 29 -4.00 -4.70 -4.14
CA ILE A 29 -4.11 -3.23 -4.06
C ILE A 29 -3.11 -2.57 -5.02
N SER A 30 -1.88 -3.08 -5.08
CA SER A 30 -0.81 -2.54 -5.93
C SER A 30 -1.09 -2.69 -7.44
N LEU A 31 -2.10 -3.47 -7.85
CA LEU A 31 -2.53 -3.56 -9.25
C LEU A 31 -3.37 -2.36 -9.71
N TRP A 32 -4.02 -1.64 -8.79
CA TRP A 32 -4.96 -0.56 -9.13
C TRP A 32 -4.75 0.74 -8.33
N ALA A 33 -3.94 0.71 -7.28
CA ALA A 33 -3.60 1.88 -6.48
C ALA A 33 -2.10 1.96 -6.19
N GLN A 34 -1.63 3.18 -5.94
CA GLN A 34 -0.33 3.40 -5.33
C GLN A 34 -0.50 3.38 -3.81
N THR A 35 0.41 2.72 -3.09
CA THR A 35 0.43 2.72 -1.63
C THR A 35 1.69 3.40 -1.14
N TRP A 36 1.55 4.45 -0.36
CA TRP A 36 2.64 5.26 0.17
C TRP A 36 2.66 5.12 1.70
N ALA A 37 3.83 5.26 2.32
CA ALA A 37 3.96 5.05 3.75
C ALA A 37 4.93 6.05 4.40
N VAL A 38 4.56 6.50 5.60
CA VAL A 38 5.45 7.13 6.57
C VAL A 38 5.53 6.16 7.75
N SER A 39 6.72 5.61 8.00
CA SER A 39 6.95 4.62 9.05
C SER A 39 8.41 4.59 9.47
N ASP A 40 8.71 3.89 10.56
CA ASP A 40 10.09 3.68 11.03
C ASP A 40 10.85 2.58 10.24
N LEU A 41 10.19 1.94 9.27
CA LEU A 41 10.87 1.01 8.37
C LEU A 41 11.88 1.76 7.50
N SER A 42 12.96 1.07 7.12
CA SER A 42 13.85 1.60 6.10
C SER A 42 13.15 1.71 4.74
N ASP A 43 13.66 2.62 3.91
CA ASP A 43 13.22 2.77 2.53
C ASP A 43 13.27 1.46 1.72
N ASP A 44 14.30 0.63 1.96
CA ASP A 44 14.47 -0.63 1.26
C ASP A 44 13.45 -1.67 1.72
N GLU A 45 13.13 -1.73 3.02
CA GLU A 45 12.04 -2.56 3.52
C GLU A 45 10.69 -2.14 2.93
N MET A 46 10.40 -0.84 2.89
CA MET A 46 9.17 -0.31 2.30
C MET A 46 9.06 -0.65 0.80
N ARG A 47 10.14 -0.43 0.04
CA ARG A 47 10.18 -0.75 -1.41
C ARG A 47 10.05 -2.27 -1.65
N ALA A 48 10.64 -3.10 -0.79
CA ALA A 48 10.56 -4.55 -0.89
C ALA A 48 9.12 -5.09 -0.76
N VAL A 49 8.22 -4.32 -0.15
CA VAL A 49 6.78 -4.61 -0.07
C VAL A 49 5.92 -3.65 -0.91
N HIS A 50 6.51 -3.03 -1.92
CA HIS A 50 5.85 -2.16 -2.92
C HIS A 50 5.21 -0.89 -2.34
N LEU A 51 5.72 -0.37 -1.23
CA LEU A 51 5.35 0.93 -0.69
C LEU A 51 6.28 2.03 -1.24
N LYS A 52 5.73 3.19 -1.58
CA LYS A 52 6.53 4.39 -1.83
C LYS A 52 6.91 5.04 -0.49
N PRO A 53 8.20 5.14 -0.14
CA PRO A 53 8.61 5.69 1.13
C PRO A 53 8.43 7.22 1.18
N TYR A 54 7.99 7.71 2.32
CA TYR A 54 7.99 9.12 2.73
C TYR A 54 8.42 9.22 4.19
N HIS A 55 8.95 10.38 4.56
CA HIS A 55 9.37 10.68 5.95
C HIS A 55 8.63 11.88 6.55
N ASP A 56 7.65 12.41 5.81
CA ASP A 56 6.78 13.48 6.25
C ASP A 56 5.39 13.27 5.65
N ILE A 57 4.37 13.33 6.51
CA ILE A 57 2.99 13.04 6.10
C ILE A 57 2.40 14.16 5.25
N GLN A 58 2.76 15.42 5.50
CA GLN A 58 2.26 16.56 4.73
C GLN A 58 2.77 16.47 3.29
N LYS A 59 4.07 16.23 3.11
CA LYS A 59 4.67 16.00 1.80
C LYS A 59 4.01 14.83 1.06
N ALA A 60 3.72 13.73 1.75
CA ALA A 60 3.04 12.59 1.14
C ALA A 60 1.64 12.95 0.65
N VAL A 61 0.89 13.78 1.38
CA VAL A 61 -0.44 14.24 0.96
C VAL A 61 -0.34 15.23 -0.21
N ASP A 62 0.60 16.19 -0.14
CA ASP A 62 0.79 17.21 -1.18
C ASP A 62 1.17 16.58 -2.53
N ASP A 63 2.13 15.65 -2.53
CA ASP A 63 2.53 14.91 -3.73
C ASP A 63 1.38 14.05 -4.28
N ALA A 64 0.49 13.54 -3.41
CA ALA A 64 -0.66 12.74 -3.82
C ALA A 64 -1.73 13.61 -4.48
N LEU A 65 -2.02 14.78 -3.92
CA LEU A 65 -2.92 15.77 -4.51
C LEU A 65 -2.38 16.32 -5.84
N ALA A 66 -1.07 16.53 -5.94
CA ALA A 66 -0.44 16.92 -7.20
C ALA A 66 -0.65 15.87 -8.32
N GLN A 67 -0.70 14.58 -7.97
CA GLN A 67 -0.98 13.50 -8.93
C GLN A 67 -2.47 13.28 -9.20
N LYS A 68 -3.34 13.44 -8.19
CA LYS A 68 -4.78 13.15 -8.29
C LYS A 68 -5.61 14.35 -8.74
N GLY A 69 -5.07 15.56 -8.63
CA GLY A 69 -5.77 16.83 -8.83
C GLY A 69 -6.13 17.50 -7.50
N ALA A 70 -6.09 18.83 -7.49
CA ALA A 70 -6.35 19.64 -6.29
C ALA A 70 -7.77 19.46 -5.73
N ASP A 71 -8.74 19.11 -6.58
CA ASP A 71 -10.15 18.87 -6.20
C ASP A 71 -10.42 17.41 -5.74
N ALA A 72 -9.38 16.60 -5.58
CA ALA A 72 -9.54 15.22 -5.14
C ALA A 72 -10.14 15.16 -3.72
N LYS A 73 -11.05 14.20 -3.51
CA LYS A 73 -11.64 13.95 -2.19
C LYS A 73 -10.69 13.12 -1.34
N ILE A 74 -10.52 13.52 -0.08
CA ILE A 74 -9.72 12.81 0.91
C ILE A 74 -10.64 12.13 1.92
N ILE A 75 -10.39 10.86 2.19
CA ILE A 75 -10.98 10.13 3.32
C ILE A 75 -9.88 9.91 4.35
N ILE A 76 -10.13 10.32 5.59
CA ILE A 76 -9.21 10.15 6.71
C ILE A 76 -9.79 9.10 7.64
N LEU A 77 -9.01 8.05 7.93
CA LEU A 77 -9.36 6.99 8.87
C LEU A 77 -8.31 6.97 10.00
N PRO A 78 -8.48 7.77 11.07
CA PRO A 78 -7.48 7.89 12.14
C PRO A 78 -7.15 6.55 12.81
N PHE A 79 -8.14 5.64 12.87
CA PHE A 79 -8.00 4.28 13.37
C PHE A 79 -8.30 3.26 12.27
N GLY A 80 -7.57 3.34 11.14
CA GLY A 80 -7.82 2.53 9.95
C GLY A 80 -7.83 1.00 10.18
N SER A 81 -7.06 0.50 11.15
CA SER A 81 -7.06 -0.93 11.53
C SER A 81 -8.27 -1.37 12.35
N MET A 82 -9.02 -0.43 12.93
CA MET A 82 -10.20 -0.67 13.77
C MET A 82 -11.50 -0.15 13.14
N THR A 83 -11.44 0.43 11.95
CA THR A 83 -12.60 1.00 11.26
C THR A 83 -13.08 0.07 10.17
N VAL A 84 -14.39 -0.18 10.13
CA VAL A 84 -15.04 -0.92 9.04
C VAL A 84 -15.84 0.08 8.20
N PRO A 85 -15.40 0.41 6.97
CA PRO A 85 -16.17 1.25 6.07
C PRO A 85 -17.50 0.57 5.73
N LYS A 86 -18.60 1.32 5.78
CA LYS A 86 -19.89 0.86 5.24
C LYS A 86 -19.95 1.18 3.75
N ALA A 87 -20.50 0.25 2.98
CA ALA A 87 -20.78 0.42 1.55
C ALA A 87 -21.99 1.35 1.32
#